data_AF-A0A7Y8FVI7-F1
#
_entry.id   AF-A0A7Y8FVI7-F1
#
_cell.length_a   1.000
_cell.length_b   1.000
_cell.length_c   1.000
_cell.angle_alpha   90.00
_cell.angle_beta   90.00
_cell.angle_gamma   90.00
#
_symmetry.space_group_name_H-M   'P 1'
#
loop_
_entity.id
_entity.type
_entity.pdbx_description
1 polymer ?
#
loop_
_entity_poly.entity_id
_entity_poly.type
_entity_poly.pdbx_seq_one_letter_code
_entity_poly.pdbx_strand_id
1 'polypeptide(L)'
;FIDKSTQTVKITDTAGGNFEKLEVAGNGATTTINDTIDKVDVVLTATTTVGEGGNIVYTASLVDKNGAPVTNITNPLTVTLDNGQTITIGVNQSNGSVTV
;
A
#
# COMPACT_ATOMS: atom_id res chain seq x y z
N PHE A 1 -2.90 -7.96 0.02
CA PHE A 1 -2.72 -9.28 -0.61
C PHE A 1 -1.24 -9.43 -0.88
N ILE A 2 -0.62 -10.54 -0.50
CA ILE A 2 0.79 -10.79 -0.85
C ILE A 2 0.76 -11.49 -2.21
N ASP A 3 1.26 -10.86 -3.26
CA ASP A 3 1.40 -11.52 -4.56
C ASP A 3 2.54 -12.54 -4.53
N LYS A 4 2.44 -13.59 -5.34
CA LYS A 4 3.39 -14.69 -5.39
C LYS A 4 4.72 -14.20 -5.97
N SER A 5 5.76 -14.13 -5.15
CA SER A 5 7.00 -13.40 -5.50
C SER A 5 7.92 -14.11 -6.52
N THR A 6 7.74 -15.41 -6.76
CA THR A 6 8.52 -16.16 -7.76
C THR A 6 7.72 -17.31 -8.40
N GLN A 7 7.99 -17.58 -9.68
CA GLN A 7 7.48 -18.73 -10.40
C GLN A 7 8.60 -19.38 -11.21
N THR A 8 8.84 -20.67 -10.99
CA THR A 8 9.82 -21.47 -11.73
C THR A 8 9.12 -22.50 -12.61
N VAL A 9 9.58 -22.64 -13.85
CA VAL A 9 9.14 -23.67 -14.81
C VAL A 9 10.35 -24.51 -15.20
N LYS A 10 10.22 -25.85 -15.12
CA LYS A 10 11.26 -26.80 -15.51
C LYS A 10 10.69 -27.91 -16.36
N ILE A 11 11.51 -28.42 -17.28
CA ILE A 11 11.21 -29.66 -17.99
C ILE A 11 11.43 -30.80 -16.99
N THR A 12 10.39 -31.60 -16.74
CA THR A 12 10.44 -32.70 -15.76
C THR A 12 10.87 -34.02 -16.36
N ASP A 13 10.64 -34.21 -17.67
CA ASP A 13 11.04 -35.40 -18.40
C ASP A 13 11.07 -35.13 -19.91
N THR A 14 11.81 -35.95 -20.64
CA THR A 14 11.82 -36.00 -22.10
C THR A 14 11.77 -37.45 -22.55
N ALA A 15 10.82 -37.79 -23.44
CA ALA A 15 10.70 -39.14 -24.00
C ALA A 15 11.10 -39.17 -25.49
N GLY A 16 11.91 -40.16 -25.88
CA GLY A 16 12.44 -40.34 -27.25
C GLY A 16 13.98 -40.36 -27.32
N GLY A 17 14.55 -40.55 -28.53
CA GLY A 17 16.00 -40.37 -28.78
C GLY A 17 16.82 -41.64 -28.95
N ASN A 18 16.57 -42.44 -30.00
CA ASN A 18 17.39 -43.63 -30.27
C ASN A 18 18.78 -43.34 -30.90
N PHE A 19 19.14 -42.08 -31.18
CA PHE A 19 20.45 -41.73 -31.76
C PHE A 19 21.20 -40.59 -31.04
N GLU A 20 20.53 -39.64 -30.38
CA GLU A 20 21.19 -38.53 -29.67
C GLU A 20 20.89 -38.55 -28.16
N LYS A 21 21.94 -38.52 -27.33
CA LYS A 21 21.83 -38.30 -25.89
C LYS A 21 21.25 -36.90 -25.64
N LEU A 22 19.96 -36.81 -25.34
CA LEU A 22 19.31 -35.57 -24.93
C LEU A 22 19.40 -35.41 -23.41
N GLU A 23 20.06 -34.36 -22.96
CA GLU A 23 20.19 -34.03 -21.54
C GLU A 23 19.32 -32.82 -21.22
N VAL A 24 18.39 -32.98 -20.28
CA VAL A 24 17.58 -31.86 -19.79
C VAL A 24 18.48 -30.98 -18.91
N ALA A 25 18.69 -29.73 -19.32
CA ALA A 25 19.39 -28.75 -18.49
C ALA A 25 18.62 -28.57 -17.16
N GLY A 26 19.28 -28.89 -16.04
CA GLY A 26 18.63 -29.04 -14.73
C GLY A 26 18.12 -27.74 -14.09
N ASN A 27 18.53 -26.59 -14.62
CA ASN A 27 18.18 -25.30 -14.04
C ASN A 27 16.95 -24.78 -14.79
N GLY A 28 15.76 -24.90 -14.20
CA GLY A 28 14.54 -24.34 -14.77
C GLY A 28 14.62 -22.82 -14.95
N ALA A 29 13.74 -22.26 -15.77
CA ALA A 29 13.62 -20.82 -15.92
C ALA A 29 12.83 -20.24 -14.73
N THR A 30 13.34 -19.16 -14.12
CA THR A 30 12.69 -18.49 -12.98
C THR A 30 12.29 -17.08 -13.38
N THR A 31 11.01 -16.76 -13.18
CA THR A 31 10.49 -15.40 -13.26
C THR A 31 10.32 -14.86 -11.84
N THR A 32 11.01 -13.76 -11.55
CA THR A 32 10.85 -13.02 -10.30
C THR A 32 9.77 -11.96 -10.49
N ILE A 33 8.80 -11.94 -9.59
CA ILE A 33 7.73 -10.94 -9.56
C ILE A 33 8.04 -10.03 -8.38
N ASN A 34 8.55 -8.84 -8.68
CA ASN A 34 8.84 -7.84 -7.69
C ASN A 34 7.53 -7.14 -7.30
N ASP A 35 6.97 -7.54 -6.16
CA ASP A 35 5.81 -6.85 -5.59
C ASP A 35 6.20 -5.43 -5.17
N THR A 36 5.29 -4.47 -5.37
CA THR A 36 5.45 -3.11 -4.90
C THR A 36 4.61 -2.94 -3.65
N ILE A 37 5.25 -2.70 -2.50
CA ILE A 37 4.51 -2.37 -1.29
C ILE A 37 3.93 -0.97 -1.45
N ASP A 38 2.61 -0.89 -1.64
CA ASP A 38 1.88 0.37 -1.67
C ASP A 38 1.74 0.92 -0.25
N LYS A 39 2.72 1.72 0.16
CA LYS A 39 2.71 2.42 1.45
C LYS A 39 1.69 3.56 1.42
N VAL A 40 0.86 3.62 2.45
CA VAL A 40 -0.06 4.74 2.73
C VAL A 40 0.40 5.43 4.00
N ASP A 41 0.56 6.74 3.95
CA ASP A 41 0.94 7.58 5.08
C ASP A 41 -0.23 8.48 5.51
N VAL A 42 -0.33 8.74 6.82
CA VAL A 42 -1.25 9.74 7.38
C VAL A 42 -0.48 11.04 7.60
N VAL A 43 -0.95 12.11 6.98
CA VAL A 43 -0.41 13.47 7.15
C VAL A 43 -1.40 14.29 7.96
N LEU A 44 -0.98 14.74 9.15
CA LEU A 44 -1.77 15.60 10.02
C LEU A 44 -1.31 17.06 9.87
N THR A 45 -2.25 17.95 9.55
CA THR A 45 -2.02 19.39 9.45
C THR A 45 -2.96 20.14 10.40
N ALA A 46 -2.54 21.32 10.83
CA ALA A 46 -3.33 22.21 11.64
C ALA A 46 -3.24 23.65 11.11
N THR A 47 -4.25 24.47 11.40
CA THR A 47 -4.17 25.92 11.18
C THR A 47 -2.98 26.52 11.93
N THR A 48 -2.09 27.20 11.22
CA THR A 48 -0.77 27.64 11.71
C THR A 48 -0.80 28.86 12.63
N THR A 49 -1.85 29.67 12.52
CA THR A 49 -2.05 30.89 13.32
C THR A 49 -3.52 31.00 13.67
N VAL A 50 -3.79 31.31 14.93
CA VAL A 50 -5.12 31.62 15.43
C VAL A 50 -5.05 32.94 16.19
N GLY A 51 -6.05 33.80 16.01
CA GLY A 51 -6.23 34.97 16.88
C GLY A 51 -6.70 34.53 18.27
N GLU A 52 -6.68 35.45 19.23
CA GLU A 52 -7.29 35.20 20.54
C GLU A 52 -8.77 34.82 20.36
N GLY A 53 -9.15 33.63 20.85
CA GLY A 53 -10.50 33.08 20.69
C GLY A 53 -10.79 32.43 19.33
N GLY A 54 -9.78 32.23 18.47
CA GLY A 54 -9.92 31.50 17.21
C GLY A 54 -9.94 29.98 17.38
N ASN A 55 -10.63 29.29 16.47
CA ASN A 55 -10.65 27.83 16.45
C ASN A 55 -9.44 27.26 15.70
N ILE A 56 -8.94 26.11 16.14
CA ILE A 56 -7.90 25.34 15.45
C ILE A 56 -8.59 24.23 14.64
N VAL A 57 -8.33 24.20 13.33
CA VAL A 57 -8.80 23.10 12.47
C VAL A 57 -7.67 22.12 12.24
N TYR A 58 -7.87 20.87 12.68
CA TYR A 58 -6.97 19.76 12.39
C TYR A 58 -7.52 18.96 11.22
N THR A 59 -6.67 18.65 10.24
CA THR A 59 -7.00 17.83 9.07
C THR A 59 -6.03 16.67 8.94
N ALA A 60 -6.54 15.45 8.98
CA ALA A 60 -5.79 14.24 8.68
C ALA A 60 -6.04 13.83 7.22
N SER A 61 -4.98 13.57 6.47
CA SER A 61 -5.03 13.18 5.05
C SER A 61 -4.25 11.90 4.79
N LEU A 62 -4.76 11.04 3.92
CA LEU A 62 -4.13 9.80 3.50
C LEU A 62 -3.49 9.98 2.14
N VAL A 63 -2.20 9.69 2.05
CA VAL A 63 -1.40 9.88 0.83
C VAL A 63 -0.57 8.63 0.51
N ASP A 64 -0.38 8.39 -0.78
CA ASP A 64 0.53 7.35 -1.26
C ASP A 64 1.99 7.84 -1.23
N LYS A 65 2.92 6.98 -1.66
CA LYS A 65 4.36 7.31 -1.77
C LYS A 65 4.68 8.53 -2.65
N ASN A 66 3.75 8.95 -3.51
CA ASN A 66 3.90 10.10 -4.42
C ASN A 66 3.14 11.34 -3.91
N GLY A 67 2.49 11.26 -2.75
CA GLY A 67 1.65 12.32 -2.21
C GLY A 67 0.23 12.37 -2.80
N ALA A 68 -0.17 11.38 -3.60
CA ALA A 68 -1.51 11.33 -4.17
C ALA A 68 -2.55 10.88 -3.12
N PRO A 69 -3.77 11.45 -3.13
CA PRO A 69 -4.81 11.07 -2.17
C PRO A 69 -5.21 9.60 -2.30
N VAL A 70 -5.21 8.90 -1.17
CA VAL A 70 -5.68 7.51 -1.10
C VAL A 70 -7.15 7.50 -0.69
N THR A 71 -8.02 7.03 -1.57
CA THR A 71 -9.47 6.98 -1.34
C THR A 71 -10.02 5.57 -1.20
N ASN A 72 -9.28 4.52 -1.55
CA ASN A 72 -9.81 3.14 -1.63
C ASN A 72 -9.96 2.43 -0.28
N ILE A 73 -10.44 3.12 0.74
CA ILE A 73 -10.55 2.62 2.10
C ILE A 73 -11.91 2.01 2.36
N THR A 74 -11.91 0.75 2.77
CA THR A 74 -13.11 -0.07 2.97
C THR A 74 -13.71 0.07 4.38
N ASN A 75 -12.94 0.62 5.32
CA ASN A 75 -13.34 0.85 6.70
C ASN A 75 -12.97 2.28 7.09
N PRO A 76 -13.80 2.96 7.91
CA PRO A 76 -13.44 4.28 8.41
C PRO A 76 -12.20 4.21 9.29
N LEU A 77 -11.33 5.21 9.17
CA LEU A 77 -10.16 5.37 10.03
C LEU A 77 -10.45 6.45 11.06
N THR A 78 -10.07 6.20 12.30
CA THR A 78 -10.15 7.17 13.39
C THR A 78 -8.74 7.58 13.80
N VAL A 79 -8.48 8.87 13.77
CA VAL A 79 -7.26 9.49 14.32
C VAL A 79 -7.64 10.17 15.62
N THR A 80 -7.06 9.73 16.73
CA THR A 80 -7.25 10.37 18.03
C THR A 80 -6.14 11.39 18.24
N LEU A 81 -6.50 12.63 18.52
CA LEU A 81 -5.59 13.71 18.85
C LEU A 81 -5.28 13.68 20.36
N ASP A 82 -4.13 14.21 20.76
CA ASP A 82 -3.72 14.24 22.18
C ASP A 82 -4.67 15.04 23.07
N ASN A 83 -5.44 15.96 22.49
CA ASN A 83 -6.49 16.72 23.19
C ASN A 83 -7.80 15.92 23.39
N GLY A 84 -7.83 14.64 23.01
CA GLY A 84 -8.97 13.74 23.14
C GLY A 84 -9.99 13.84 22.00
N GLN A 85 -9.85 14.79 21.08
CA GLN A 85 -10.72 14.90 19.91
C GLN A 85 -10.40 13.81 18.89
N THR A 86 -11.40 13.43 18.09
CA THR A 86 -11.26 12.40 17.06
C THR A 86 -11.53 12.97 15.68
N ILE A 87 -10.69 12.60 14.72
CA ILE A 87 -10.91 12.82 13.28
C ILE A 87 -11.30 11.48 12.68
N THR A 88 -12.47 11.43 12.04
CA THR A 88 -12.92 10.26 11.29
C THR A 88 -12.71 10.50 9.80
N ILE A 89 -11.92 9.65 9.15
CA ILE A 89 -11.81 9.58 7.71
C ILE A 89 -12.80 8.51 7.24
N GLY A 90 -13.82 8.93 6.49
CA GLY A 90 -14.89 8.05 6.05
C GLY A 90 -14.43 7.02 5.01
N VAL A 91 -15.26 6.01 4.79
CA VAL A 91 -15.08 5.09 3.65
C VAL A 91 -15.04 5.88 2.36
N ASN A 92 -14.18 5.48 1.44
CA ASN A 92 -13.98 6.17 0.17
C ASN A 92 -13.48 7.63 0.26
N GLN A 93 -13.11 8.13 1.43
CA GLN A 93 -12.57 9.47 1.63
C GLN A 93 -11.06 9.42 1.85
N SER A 94 -10.36 10.48 1.49
CA SER A 94 -8.91 10.60 1.70
C SER A 94 -8.55 11.52 2.87
N ASN A 95 -9.52 12.20 3.47
CA ASN A 95 -9.28 13.13 4.56
C ASN A 95 -10.48 13.25 5.51
N GLY A 96 -10.22 13.81 6.68
CA GLY A 96 -11.22 14.21 7.67
C GLY A 96 -10.67 15.37 8.50
N SER A 97 -11.56 16.12 9.14
CA SER A 97 -11.17 17.27 9.96
C SER A 97 -11.99 17.39 11.24
N VAL A 98 -11.38 18.00 12.25
CA VAL A 98 -12.05 18.41 13.49
C VAL A 98 -11.65 19.83 13.85
N THR A 99 -12.62 20.61 14.37
CA THR A 99 -12.42 21.98 14.85
C THR A 99 -12.43 21.98 16.38
N VAL A 100 -11.49 22.69 16.98
CA VAL A 100 -11.30 22.82 18.43
C VAL A 100 -11.27 24.28 18.83
#